data_AF-A0A9E3BPD1-F1
#
_entry.id   AF-A0A9E3BPD1-F1
#
_cell.length_a   1.000
_cell.length_b   1.000
_cell.length_c   1.000
_cell.angle_alpha   90.00
_cell.angle_beta   90.00
_cell.angle_gamma   90.00
#
_symmetry.space_group_name_H-M   'P 1'
#
loop_
_entity.id
_entity.type
_entity.pdbx_description
1 polymer ?
#
loop_
_entity_poly.entity_id
_entity_poly.type
_entity_poly.pdbx_seq_one_letter_code
_entity_poly.pdbx_strand_id
1 'polypeptide(L)' 'MEWEYSVVAEEGNVTNGEIMDGLNRAGVHGWELVAVVYHREQNKVWHYLKRPKEQKGEPRKISRIPTRSYLT' A
#
# COMPACT_ATOMS: atom_id res chain seq x y z
N MET A 1 14.22 9.70 -12.04
CA MET A 1 13.53 8.53 -11.46
C MET A 1 12.64 9.05 -10.36
N GLU A 2 11.31 9.01 -10.56
CA GLU A 2 10.34 9.60 -9.63
C GLU A 2 9.81 8.51 -8.69
N TRP A 3 9.71 8.80 -7.40
CA TRP A 3 9.24 7.88 -6.37
C TRP A 3 7.86 8.31 -5.88
N GLU A 4 7.00 7.33 -5.60
CA GLU A 4 5.73 7.55 -4.91
C GLU A 4 5.87 7.14 -3.45
N TYR A 5 5.31 7.95 -2.55
CA TYR A 5 5.34 7.72 -1.10
C TYR A 5 3.92 7.54 -0.57
N SER A 6 3.75 6.63 0.38
CA SER A 6 2.50 6.41 1.10
C SER A 6 2.80 6.21 2.59
N VAL A 7 1.82 6.54 3.45
CA VAL A 7 1.92 6.37 4.90
C VAL A 7 0.74 5.55 5.39
N VAL A 8 1.04 4.49 6.15
CA VAL A 8 0.02 3.66 6.82
C VAL A 8 0.15 3.90 8.32
N ALA A 9 -0.90 4.47 8.92
CA ALA A 9 -0.95 4.76 10.35
C ALA A 9 -1.92 3.79 11.02
N GLU A 10 -1.40 2.90 11.86
CA GLU A 10 -2.19 1.91 12.59
C GLU A 10 -2.13 2.18 14.09
N GLU A 11 -3.21 1.85 14.79
CA GLU A 11 -3.29 1.94 16.26
C GLU A 11 -2.82 0.62 16.89
N GLY A 12 -1.94 0.73 17.90
CA GLY A 12 -1.43 -0.43 18.63
C GLY A 12 -0.15 -1.06 18.07
N ASN A 13 0.07 -2.33 18.40
CA ASN A 13 1.33 -3.06 18.14
C ASN A 13 1.31 -3.77 16.78
N VAL A 14 1.04 -3.04 15.71
CA VAL A 14 1.16 -3.61 14.36
C VAL A 14 2.64 -3.72 13.99
N THR A 15 3.04 -4.90 13.54
CA THR A 15 4.42 -5.18 13.12
C THR A 15 4.61 -4.93 11.62
N ASN A 16 5.87 -4.69 11.23
CA ASN A 16 6.24 -4.53 9.83
C ASN A 16 5.79 -5.71 8.96
N GLY A 17 5.83 -6.93 9.52
CA GLY A 17 5.40 -8.14 8.81
C GLY A 17 3.90 -8.11 8.47
N GLU A 18 3.06 -7.66 9.40
CA GLU A 18 1.61 -7.56 9.20
C GLU A 18 1.23 -6.51 8.16
N ILE A 19 1.94 -5.36 8.14
CA ILE A 19 1.75 -4.34 7.10
C ILE A 19 2.12 -4.89 5.72
N MET A 20 3.28 -5.53 5.61
CA MET A 20 3.75 -6.08 4.33
C MET A 20 2.87 -7.24 3.84
N ASP A 21 2.38 -8.10 4.75
CA ASP A 21 1.43 -9.16 4.42
C ASP A 21 0.08 -8.58 3.96
N GLY A 22 -0.42 -7.54 4.65
CA GLY A 22 -1.63 -6.82 4.27
C GLY A 22 -1.56 -6.20 2.87
N LEU A 23 -0.45 -5.54 2.54
CA LEU A 23 -0.19 -5.00 1.20
C LEU A 23 -0.17 -6.11 0.14
N ASN A 24 0.49 -7.23 0.44
CA ASN A 24 0.57 -8.38 -0.46
C ASN A 24 -0.80 -9.03 -0.70
N ARG A 25 -1.60 -9.21 0.35
CA ARG A 25 -2.97 -9.74 0.27
C ARG A 25 -3.91 -8.82 -0.51
N ALA A 26 -3.71 -7.51 -0.42
CA ALA A 26 -4.46 -6.52 -1.19
C ALA A 26 -4.01 -6.43 -2.68
N GLY A 27 -3.03 -7.23 -3.11
CA GLY A 27 -2.47 -7.19 -4.46
C GLY A 27 -1.65 -5.92 -4.73
N VAL A 28 -1.25 -5.21 -3.68
CA VAL A 28 -0.51 -3.96 -3.77
C VAL A 28 0.99 -4.26 -3.66
N HIS A 29 1.59 -4.63 -4.78
CA HIS A 29 3.00 -4.99 -4.86
C HIS A 29 3.90 -3.78 -5.15
N GLY A 30 5.20 -3.96 -4.90
CA GLY A 30 6.23 -2.97 -5.25
C GLY A 30 6.42 -1.84 -4.24
N TRP A 31 5.69 -1.86 -3.11
CA TRP A 31 5.98 -0.99 -1.97
C TRP A 31 7.13 -1.56 -1.13
N GLU A 32 8.06 -0.69 -0.78
CA GLU A 32 9.19 -0.94 0.10
C GLU A 32 9.05 -0.12 1.36
N LEU A 33 9.27 -0.73 2.52
CA LEU A 33 9.27 -0.04 3.80
C LEU A 33 10.53 0.84 3.92
N VAL A 34 10.32 2.11 4.23
CA VAL A 34 11.38 3.13 4.36
C VAL A 34 11.66 3.44 5.82
N ALA A 35 10.61 3.69 6.60
CA ALA A 35 10.72 4.08 7.99
C ALA A 35 9.48 3.67 8.78
N VAL A 36 9.67 3.52 10.08
CA VAL A 36 8.60 3.23 11.05
C VAL A 36 8.73 4.22 12.19
N VAL A 37 7.67 4.97 12.47
CA VAL A 37 7.66 6.00 13.51
C VAL A 37 6.60 5.65 14.55
N TYR A 38 7.04 5.49 15.79
CA TYR A 38 6.18 5.19 16.94
C TYR A 38 5.75 6.49 17.63
N HIS A 39 4.49 6.87 17.47
CA HIS A 39 3.88 7.99 18.16
C HIS A 39 3.26 7.52 19.48
N ARG A 40 4.07 7.53 20.55
CA ARG A 40 3.65 7.11 21.90
C ARG A 40 2.45 7.89 22.44
N GLU A 41 2.40 9.20 22.21
CA GLU A 41 1.30 10.05 22.70
C GLU A 41 -0.05 9.68 22.08
N GLN A 42 -0.04 9.19 20.85
CA GLN A 42 -1.24 8.80 20.12
C GLN A 42 -1.44 7.28 20.07
N ASN A 43 -0.54 6.50 20.69
CA ASN A 43 -0.47 5.04 20.57
C ASN A 43 -0.57 4.53 19.12
N LYS A 44 0.09 5.24 18.20
CA LYS A 44 0.06 4.97 16.74
C LYS A 44 1.43 4.62 16.21
N VAL A 45 1.45 3.78 15.17
CA VAL A 45 2.66 3.41 14.43
C VAL A 45 2.48 3.79 12.98
N TRP A 46 3.38 4.63 12.48
CA TRP A 46 3.34 5.14 11.11
C TRP A 46 4.40 4.45 10.28
N HIS A 47 3.97 3.75 9.23
CA HIS A 47 4.81 3.04 8.30
C HIS A 47 4.92 3.83 7.00
N TYR A 48 6.12 4.28 6.68
CA TYR A 48 6.42 5.02 5.47
C TYR A 48 6.86 4.06 4.39
N LEU A 49 6.14 4.04 3.30
CA LEU A 49 6.37 3.16 2.17
C LEU A 49 6.76 3.99 0.95
N LYS A 50 7.65 3.46 0.11
CA LYS A 50 7.95 4.01 -1.21
C LYS A 50 7.75 2.95 -2.27
N ARG A 51 7.40 3.36 -3.48
CA ARG A 51 7.48 2.52 -4.68
C ARG A 51 8.00 3.34 -5.85
N PRO A 52 8.65 2.72 -6.84
CA PRO A 52 8.94 3.41 -8.08
C PRO A 52 7.62 3.87 -8.69
N LYS A 53 7.51 5.17 -8.97
CA LYS A 53 6.34 5.67 -9.70
C LYS A 53 6.40 5.01 -11.07
N GLU A 54 5.37 4.28 -11.45
CA GLU A 54 5.30 3.68 -12.78
C GLU A 54 5.61 4.78 -13.79
N GLN A 55 6.77 4.64 -14.45
CA GLN A 55 7.17 5.48 -15.56
C GLN A 55 6.14 5.17 -16.64
N LYS A 56 5.08 6.00 -16.70
CA LYS A 56 3.93 5.86 -17.61
C LYS A 56 4.41 5.84 -19.06
N GLY A 57 4.86 4.68 -19.55
CA GLY A 57 4.87 4.38 -20.97
C GLY A 57 3.43 4.12 -21.37
N GLU A 58 2.73 5.20 -21.75
CA GLU A 58 1.31 5.27 -22.16
C GLU A 58 0.30 4.50 -21.29
N PRO A 59 -0.81 5.12 -20.85
CA PRO A 59 -1.86 4.39 -20.16
C PRO A 59 -2.45 3.32 -21.08
N ARG A 60 -2.06 2.05 -20.89
CA ARG A 60 -2.92 0.95 -21.32
C ARG A 60 -4.18 1.04 -20.47
N LYS A 61 -5.21 1.67 -21.04
CA LYS A 61 -6.58 1.73 -20.49
C LYS A 61 -6.94 0.33 -19.97
N ILE A 62 -7.02 0.18 -18.65
CA ILE A 62 -7.72 -0.95 -18.05
C ILE A 62 -9.21 -0.65 -18.23
N SER A 63 -9.73 -0.97 -19.42
CA SER A 63 -11.16 -0.91 -19.71
C SER A 63 -11.85 -1.93 -18.84
N ARG A 64 -12.54 -1.46 -17.77
CA ARG A 64 -13.59 -2.14 -17.01
C ARG A 64 -13.27 -3.58 -16.57
N ILE A 65 -13.08 -3.76 -15.26
CA ILE A 65 -13.25 -5.06 -14.61
C ILE A 65 -14.72 -5.48 -14.79
N PRO A 66 -15.05 -6.59 -15.49
CA PRO A 66 -16.43 -7.03 -15.61
C PRO A 66 -16.88 -7.65 -14.29
N THR A 67 -17.80 -6.99 -13.58
CA THR A 67 -18.61 -7.62 -12.54
C THR A 67 -19.56 -8.60 -13.22
N ARG A 68 -19.18 -9.88 -13.28
CA ARG A 68 -20.16 -10.97 -13.48
C ARG A 68 -21.00 -11.06 -12.20
N SER A 69 -22.05 -10.24 -12.11
CA SER A 69 -23.18 -10.55 -11.24
C SER A 69 -23.93 -11.71 -11.88
N TYR A 70 -23.71 -12.93 -11.41
CA TYR A 70 -24.58 -14.06 -11.73
C TYR A 70 -25.91 -13.83 -10.98
N LEU A 71 -26.96 -13.53 -11.74
CA LEU A 71 -28.36 -13.64 -11.32
C LEU A 71 -28.71 -15.13 -11.21
N THR A 72 -28.97 -15.59 -9.99
CA THR A 72 -30.08 -16.48 -9.65
C THR A 72 -30.61 -16.04 -8.30
#